data_AF-A0A934GYG2-F1
#
_entry.id   AF-A0A934GYG2-F1
#
_cell.length_a   1.000
_cell.length_b   1.000
_cell.length_c   1.000
_cell.angle_alpha   90.00
_cell.angle_beta   90.00
_cell.angle_gamma   90.00
#
_symmetry.space_group_name_H-M   'P 1'
#
loop_
_entity.id
_entity.type
_entity.pdbx_description
1 polymer ?
#
loop_
_entity_poly.entity_id
_entity_poly.type
_entity_poly.pdbx_seq_one_letter_code
_entity_poly.pdbx_strand_id
1 'polypeptide(L)'
;MHNQLFPLLNAYLDGELRGPRLRDMERHLADCATCQRELDDLRRVSDLLRAAPSPAFTPADRFASNLTLLLPRRPQGSHPSKVPPAAWWLVPAGLLGLWVFIQTVSALTNFVYAAEASGMLAQIAPGLSVGQTQTAWFAAASNLLDVQLNASQQSTLSMLNQVNLFGVNFLQSIFWQAGLLALCVIWFLAWKIWGEPSPVNNL
;
A
#
# COMPACT_ATOMS: atom_id res chain seq x y z
N MET A 1 -32.10 51.62 -1.65
CA MET A 1 -31.60 50.79 -2.77
C MET A 1 -30.42 51.48 -3.47
N HIS A 2 -29.28 51.69 -2.80
CA HIS A 2 -28.05 52.25 -3.42
C HIS A 2 -26.99 51.16 -3.71
N ASN A 3 -27.00 50.05 -2.98
CA ASN A 3 -25.94 49.04 -3.01
C ASN A 3 -25.82 48.25 -4.33
N GLN A 4 -26.85 48.24 -5.19
CA GLN A 4 -26.83 47.51 -6.47
C GLN A 4 -26.30 48.33 -7.66
N LEU A 5 -26.17 49.66 -7.51
CA LEU A 5 -25.65 50.54 -8.57
C LEU A 5 -24.12 50.66 -8.52
N PHE A 6 -23.52 50.44 -7.35
CA PHE A 6 -22.07 50.53 -7.15
C PHE A 6 -21.25 49.60 -8.06
N PRO A 7 -21.62 48.31 -8.27
CA PRO A 7 -20.90 47.45 -9.22
C PRO A 7 -20.99 47.94 -10.66
N LEU A 8 -22.15 48.49 -11.08
CA LEU A 8 -22.30 49.05 -12.42
C LEU A 8 -21.52 50.36 -12.58
N LEU A 9 -21.39 51.16 -11.52
CA LEU A 9 -20.61 52.40 -11.54
C LEU A 9 -19.11 52.13 -11.69
N ASN A 10 -18.58 51.11 -11.00
CA ASN A 10 -17.20 50.65 -11.22
C ASN A 10 -17.01 50.10 -12.63
N ALA A 11 -17.92 49.25 -13.11
CA ALA A 11 -17.87 48.74 -14.48
C ALA A 11 -17.97 49.87 -15.53
N TYR A 12 -18.67 50.96 -15.23
CA TYR A 12 -18.69 52.16 -16.07
C TYR A 12 -17.33 52.87 -16.07
N LEU A 13 -16.72 53.04 -14.89
CA LEU A 13 -15.40 53.66 -14.73
C LEU A 13 -14.29 52.86 -15.43
N ASP A 14 -14.35 51.52 -15.39
CA ASP A 14 -13.41 50.61 -16.03
C ASP A 14 -13.69 50.44 -17.55
N GLY A 15 -14.77 51.02 -18.07
CA GLY A 15 -15.15 50.94 -19.49
C GLY A 15 -15.71 49.58 -19.92
N GLU A 16 -16.14 48.75 -18.96
CA GLU A 16 -16.67 47.40 -19.20
C GLU A 16 -18.15 47.40 -19.62
N LEU A 17 -18.89 48.48 -19.35
CA LEU A 17 -20.29 48.60 -19.80
C LEU A 17 -20.40 48.82 -21.31
N ARG A 18 -21.29 48.07 -21.96
CA ARG A 18 -21.53 48.16 -23.41
C ARG A 18 -23.03 48.19 -23.74
N GLY A 19 -23.36 48.78 -24.89
CA GLY A 19 -24.69 48.71 -25.49
C GLY A 19 -25.79 49.34 -24.63
N PRO A 20 -26.95 48.68 -24.43
CA PRO A 20 -28.08 49.25 -23.70
C PRO A 20 -27.73 49.69 -22.27
N ARG A 21 -26.92 48.90 -21.55
CA ARG A 21 -26.56 49.17 -20.14
C ARG A 21 -25.74 50.45 -19.97
N LEU A 22 -24.90 50.79 -20.95
CA LEU A 22 -24.14 52.04 -20.94
C LEU A 22 -25.09 53.25 -21.09
N ARG A 23 -26.05 53.18 -22.03
CA ARG A 23 -27.06 54.25 -22.21
C ARG A 23 -27.98 54.41 -21.00
N ASP A 24 -28.34 53.31 -20.35
CA ASP A 24 -29.13 53.34 -19.11
C ASP A 24 -28.35 54.03 -17.98
N MET A 25 -27.05 53.73 -17.86
CA MET A 25 -26.17 54.36 -16.87
C MET A 25 -25.96 55.84 -17.16
N GLU A 26 -25.72 56.24 -18.41
CA GLU A 26 -25.58 57.66 -18.80
C GLU A 26 -26.84 58.47 -18.50
N ARG A 27 -28.02 57.92 -18.79
CA ARG A 27 -29.30 58.54 -18.38
C ARG A 27 -29.40 58.68 -16.86
N HIS A 28 -29.08 57.62 -16.12
CA HIS A 28 -29.13 57.65 -14.67
C HIS A 28 -28.15 58.69 -14.07
N LEU A 29 -26.95 58.79 -14.64
CA LEU A 29 -25.96 59.78 -14.24
C LEU A 29 -26.40 61.20 -14.58
N ALA A 30 -27.19 61.43 -15.63
CA ALA A 30 -27.73 62.76 -15.93
C ALA A 30 -28.72 63.25 -14.86
N ASP A 31 -29.52 62.34 -14.29
CA ASP A 31 -30.62 62.68 -13.39
C ASP A 31 -30.28 62.53 -11.88
N CYS A 32 -29.19 61.83 -11.53
CA CYS A 32 -28.87 61.48 -10.14
C CYS A 32 -27.57 62.15 -9.63
N ALA A 33 -27.71 63.25 -8.88
CA ALA A 33 -26.59 63.97 -8.27
C ALA A 33 -25.82 63.18 -7.19
N THR A 34 -26.42 62.12 -6.62
CA THR A 34 -25.72 61.25 -5.66
C THR A 34 -24.75 60.31 -6.36
N CYS A 35 -25.17 59.68 -7.46
CA CYS A 35 -24.30 58.79 -8.22
C CYS A 35 -23.21 59.54 -9.00
N GLN A 36 -23.46 60.79 -9.40
CA GLN A 36 -22.40 61.68 -9.91
C GLN A 36 -21.29 61.91 -8.89
N ARG A 37 -21.66 62.24 -7.63
CA ARG A 37 -20.68 62.45 -6.55
C ARG A 37 -19.88 61.19 -6.25
N GLU A 38 -20.54 60.04 -6.19
CA GLU A 38 -19.86 58.75 -6.00
C GLU A 38 -18.88 58.45 -7.13
N LEU A 39 -19.24 58.74 -8.39
CA LEU A 39 -18.35 58.56 -9.53
C LEU A 39 -17.11 59.46 -9.46
N ASP A 40 -17.30 60.71 -9.06
CA ASP A 40 -16.21 61.67 -8.94
C ASP A 40 -15.26 61.30 -7.78
N ASP A 41 -15.77 60.77 -6.68
CA ASP A 41 -14.95 60.25 -5.59
C ASP A 41 -14.14 59.01 -6.06
N LEU A 42 -14.75 58.08 -6.82
CA LEU A 42 -14.04 56.94 -7.40
C LEU A 42 -12.95 57.37 -8.40
N ARG A 43 -13.24 58.38 -9.23
CA ARG A 43 -12.25 58.97 -10.16
C ARG A 43 -11.07 59.56 -9.40
N ARG A 44 -11.33 60.33 -8.32
CA ARG A 44 -10.27 60.92 -7.49
C ARG A 44 -9.35 59.84 -6.92
N VAL A 45 -9.90 58.72 -6.45
CA VAL A 45 -9.09 57.58 -5.97
C VAL A 45 -8.29 56.94 -7.11
N SER A 46 -8.89 56.73 -8.28
CA SER A 46 -8.18 56.21 -9.46
C SER A 46 -7.02 57.11 -9.86
N ASP A 47 -7.21 58.42 -9.87
CA ASP A 47 -6.18 59.39 -10.21
C ASP A 47 -5.04 59.40 -9.19
N LEU A 48 -5.35 59.30 -7.89
CA LEU A 48 -4.33 59.15 -6.84
C LEU A 48 -3.48 57.88 -7.03
N LEU A 49 -4.11 56.77 -7.43
CA LEU A 49 -3.40 55.53 -7.71
C LEU A 49 -2.54 55.62 -8.99
N ARG A 50 -3.02 56.31 -10.03
CA ARG A 50 -2.25 56.55 -11.25
C ARG A 50 -1.08 57.51 -11.03
N ALA A 51 -1.25 58.48 -10.14
CA ALA A 51 -0.19 59.41 -9.75
C ALA A 51 0.85 58.77 -8.82
N ALA A 52 0.56 57.60 -8.23
CA ALA A 52 1.52 56.89 -7.42
C ALA A 52 2.70 56.41 -8.28
N PRO A 53 3.94 56.48 -7.79
CA PRO A 53 5.09 55.94 -8.50
C PRO A 53 4.88 54.46 -8.76
N SER A 54 4.99 54.02 -10.01
CA SER A 54 4.97 52.60 -10.31
C SER A 54 6.18 51.95 -9.63
N PRO A 55 5.99 50.87 -8.85
CA PRO A 55 7.12 50.15 -8.29
C PRO A 55 7.98 49.65 -9.45
N ALA A 56 9.30 49.77 -9.31
CA ALA A 56 10.23 49.24 -10.30
C ALA A 56 9.94 47.75 -10.48
N PHE A 57 9.44 47.37 -11.67
CA PHE A 57 9.16 45.98 -11.97
C PHE A 57 10.47 45.20 -11.88
N THR A 58 10.49 44.20 -11.00
CA THR A 58 11.62 43.30 -10.89
C THR A 58 11.69 42.47 -12.18
N PRO A 59 12.87 42.32 -12.81
CA PRO A 59 13.03 41.48 -13.99
C PRO A 59 12.49 40.07 -13.74
N ALA A 60 11.85 39.47 -14.75
CA ALA A 60 11.18 38.17 -14.63
C ALA A 60 12.10 37.09 -14.01
N ASP A 61 13.38 37.11 -14.36
CA ASP A 61 14.38 36.17 -13.85
C ASP A 61 14.60 36.30 -12.32
N ARG A 62 14.66 37.53 -11.82
CA ARG A 62 14.82 37.85 -10.39
C ARG A 62 13.54 37.56 -9.60
N PHE A 63 12.39 37.69 -10.24
CA PHE A 63 11.11 37.34 -9.63
C PHE A 63 10.97 35.82 -9.47
N ALA A 64 11.28 35.05 -10.51
CA ALA A 64 11.24 33.60 -10.46
C ALA A 64 12.18 33.03 -9.39
N SER A 65 13.39 33.58 -9.25
CA SER A 65 14.32 33.18 -8.19
C SER A 65 13.77 33.44 -6.79
N ASN A 66 13.17 34.62 -6.56
CA ASN A 66 12.61 34.98 -5.25
C ASN A 66 11.37 34.14 -4.91
N LEU A 67 10.50 33.87 -5.89
CA LEU A 67 9.35 32.99 -5.70
C LEU A 67 9.76 31.56 -5.36
N THR A 68 10.81 31.04 -5.99
CA THR A 68 11.31 29.69 -5.74
C THR A 68 11.77 29.50 -4.29
N LEU A 69 12.21 30.58 -3.63
CA LEU A 69 12.59 30.57 -2.21
C LEU A 69 11.39 30.68 -1.26
N LEU A 70 10.31 31.33 -1.69
CA LEU A 70 9.12 31.56 -0.88
C LEU A 70 8.10 30.43 -0.96
N LEU A 71 8.15 29.63 -2.02
CA LEU A 71 7.29 28.47 -2.17
C LEU A 71 7.69 27.40 -1.16
N PRO A 72 6.76 26.95 -0.29
CA PRO A 72 6.99 25.76 0.52
C PRO A 72 7.38 24.64 -0.43
N ARG A 73 8.57 24.08 -0.24
CA ARG A 73 9.00 22.90 -0.99
C ARG A 73 8.01 21.81 -0.62
N ARG A 74 6.96 21.64 -1.45
CA ARG A 74 6.05 20.50 -1.34
C ARG A 74 6.98 19.32 -1.27
N PRO A 75 6.97 18.52 -0.19
CA PRO A 75 7.74 17.31 -0.16
C PRO A 75 7.18 16.50 -1.33
N GLN A 76 7.86 16.55 -2.48
CA GLN A 76 7.85 15.46 -3.42
C GLN A 76 8.29 14.33 -2.52
N GLY A 77 7.33 13.52 -2.07
CA GLY A 77 7.60 12.30 -1.37
C GLY A 77 8.61 11.62 -2.27
N SER A 78 9.87 11.65 -1.85
CA SER A 78 10.94 10.91 -2.47
C SER A 78 10.54 9.48 -2.21
N HIS A 79 9.65 8.95 -3.03
CA HIS A 79 9.34 7.54 -3.05
C HIS A 79 10.68 6.93 -3.41
N PRO A 80 11.37 6.24 -2.48
CA PRO A 80 12.62 5.59 -2.80
C PRO A 80 12.23 4.34 -3.59
N SER A 81 11.95 4.54 -4.88
CA SER A 81 11.46 3.51 -5.76
C SER A 81 12.47 3.32 -6.87
N LYS A 82 13.53 2.57 -6.54
CA LYS A 82 14.31 1.83 -7.52
C LYS A 82 14.57 0.41 -7.02
N VAL A 83 13.53 -0.24 -6.50
CA VAL A 83 13.47 -1.70 -6.60
C VAL A 83 12.84 -2.00 -7.95
N PRO A 84 13.55 -2.68 -8.87
CA PRO A 84 12.96 -3.01 -10.16
C PRO A 84 11.69 -3.84 -9.90
N PRO A 85 10.58 -3.54 -10.59
CA PRO A 85 9.28 -4.16 -10.32
C PRO A 85 9.31 -5.70 -10.42
N ALA A 86 10.26 -6.24 -11.19
CA ALA A 86 10.50 -7.68 -11.30
C ALA A 86 11.17 -8.30 -10.05
N ALA A 87 12.07 -7.59 -9.37
CA ALA A 87 12.78 -8.12 -8.21
C ALA A 87 11.89 -8.21 -6.95
N TRP A 88 10.87 -7.37 -6.86
CA TRP A 88 9.89 -7.44 -5.77
C TRP A 88 8.95 -8.65 -5.92
N TRP A 89 8.69 -9.10 -7.16
CA TRP A 89 7.87 -10.28 -7.45
C TRP A 89 8.63 -11.61 -7.22
N LEU A 90 9.97 -11.56 -7.23
CA LEU A 90 10.82 -12.71 -6.92
C LEU A 90 10.78 -13.11 -5.44
N VAL A 91 10.41 -12.22 -4.53
CA VAL A 91 10.34 -12.54 -3.09
C VAL A 91 9.25 -13.58 -2.79
N PRO A 92 7.97 -13.39 -3.15
CA PRO A 92 6.95 -14.41 -2.93
C PRO A 92 7.17 -15.66 -3.80
N ALA A 93 7.63 -15.51 -5.04
CA ALA A 93 7.92 -16.64 -5.93
C ALA A 93 9.06 -17.51 -5.40
N GLY A 94 10.13 -16.90 -4.89
CA GLY A 94 11.25 -17.58 -4.25
C GLY A 94 10.84 -18.29 -2.96
N LEU A 95 9.99 -17.65 -2.15
CA LEU A 95 9.45 -18.25 -0.92
C LEU A 95 8.60 -19.50 -1.22
N LEU A 96 7.76 -19.43 -2.26
CA LEU A 96 6.99 -20.59 -2.73
C LEU A 96 7.90 -21.70 -3.29
N GLY A 97 8.90 -21.34 -4.09
CA GLY A 97 9.85 -22.32 -4.65
C GLY A 97 10.63 -23.05 -3.56
N LEU A 98 11.18 -22.31 -2.59
CA LEU A 98 11.88 -22.89 -1.44
C LEU A 98 10.96 -23.81 -0.62
N TRP A 99 9.71 -23.40 -0.43
CA TRP A 99 8.74 -24.21 0.29
C TRP A 99 8.41 -25.51 -0.46
N VAL A 100 8.09 -25.45 -1.77
CA VAL A 100 7.85 -26.68 -2.57
C VAL A 100 9.04 -27.62 -2.47
N PHE A 101 10.26 -27.10 -2.53
CA PHE A 101 11.47 -27.89 -2.37
C PHE A 101 11.53 -28.60 -1.01
N ILE A 102 11.31 -27.87 0.10
CA ILE A 102 11.27 -28.46 1.45
C ILE A 102 10.21 -29.57 1.53
N GLN A 103 9.02 -29.34 0.97
CA GLN A 103 7.95 -30.34 0.94
C GLN A 103 8.36 -31.62 0.19
N THR A 104 8.99 -31.48 -0.98
CA THR A 104 9.44 -32.65 -1.74
C THR A 104 10.49 -33.46 -0.99
N VAL A 105 11.44 -32.80 -0.33
CA VAL A 105 12.48 -33.47 0.47
C VAL A 105 11.87 -34.16 1.69
N SER A 106 10.95 -33.50 2.39
CA SER A 106 10.26 -34.09 3.55
C SER A 106 9.40 -35.29 3.15
N ALA A 107 8.68 -35.22 2.04
CA ALA A 107 7.88 -36.33 1.53
C ALA A 107 8.75 -37.54 1.17
N LEU A 108 9.88 -37.31 0.48
CA LEU A 108 10.84 -38.35 0.15
C LEU A 108 11.45 -38.99 1.40
N THR A 109 11.80 -38.17 2.39
CA THR A 109 12.34 -38.61 3.67
C THR A 109 11.32 -39.48 4.42
N ASN A 110 10.06 -39.05 4.50
CA ASN A 110 8.98 -39.84 5.11
C ASN A 110 8.75 -41.17 4.38
N PHE A 111 8.84 -41.16 3.05
CA PHE A 111 8.72 -42.38 2.24
C PHE A 111 9.83 -43.39 2.54
N VAL A 112 11.08 -42.93 2.70
CA VAL A 112 12.21 -43.78 3.08
C VAL A 112 11.99 -44.40 4.46
N TYR A 113 11.59 -43.61 5.46
CA TYR A 113 11.28 -44.12 6.80
C TYR A 113 10.12 -45.14 6.78
N ALA A 114 9.09 -44.92 5.96
CA ALA A 114 7.98 -45.85 5.82
C ALA A 114 8.38 -47.16 5.12
N ALA A 115 9.27 -47.09 4.11
CA ALA A 115 9.79 -48.27 3.41
C ALA A 115 10.74 -49.12 4.27
N GLU A 116 11.42 -48.49 5.22
CA GLU A 116 12.18 -49.21 6.25
C GLU A 116 11.27 -49.87 7.28
N ALA A 117 10.23 -49.17 7.75
CA ALA A 117 9.26 -49.70 8.70
C ALA A 117 8.52 -50.94 8.18
N SER A 118 8.30 -51.03 6.87
CA SER A 118 7.71 -52.19 6.21
C SER A 118 8.70 -53.34 5.97
N GLY A 119 9.98 -53.17 6.31
CA GLY A 119 11.05 -54.16 6.09
C GLY A 119 11.43 -54.34 4.62
N MET A 120 10.91 -53.49 3.73
CA MET A 120 11.18 -53.57 2.29
C MET A 120 12.60 -53.11 1.97
N LEU A 121 13.11 -52.12 2.71
CA LEU A 121 14.47 -51.61 2.60
C LEU A 121 15.54 -52.62 3.07
N ALA A 122 15.23 -53.40 4.12
CA ALA A 122 16.09 -54.46 4.63
C ALA A 122 16.32 -55.60 3.63
N GLN A 123 15.35 -55.84 2.72
CA GLN A 123 15.48 -56.83 1.65
C GLN A 123 16.40 -56.36 0.52
N ILE A 124 16.48 -55.05 0.28
CA ILE A 124 17.20 -54.44 -0.87
C ILE A 124 18.61 -53.98 -0.45
N ALA A 125 18.78 -53.50 0.77
CA ALA A 125 20.04 -52.97 1.28
C ALA A 125 20.24 -53.35 2.77
N PRO A 126 20.67 -54.59 3.08
CA PRO A 126 20.74 -55.13 4.45
C PRO A 126 21.74 -54.43 5.39
N GLY A 127 22.47 -53.40 4.94
CA GLY A 127 23.42 -52.62 5.75
C GLY A 127 23.01 -51.17 6.02
N LEU A 128 21.87 -50.71 5.47
CA LEU A 128 21.35 -49.36 5.71
C LEU A 128 20.18 -49.45 6.69
N SER A 129 20.47 -49.31 7.98
CA SER A 129 19.46 -49.13 9.03
C SER A 129 19.42 -47.67 9.46
N VAL A 130 18.29 -47.00 9.27
CA VAL A 130 18.04 -45.68 9.85
C VAL A 130 17.39 -45.91 11.23
N GLY A 131 17.99 -45.34 12.27
CA GLY A 131 17.57 -45.62 13.65
C GLY A 131 16.10 -45.30 13.92
N GLN A 132 15.39 -46.20 14.62
CA GLN A 132 14.01 -45.98 15.05
C GLN A 132 13.91 -44.76 15.98
N THR A 133 13.28 -43.69 15.50
CA THR A 133 12.94 -42.53 16.33
C THR A 133 11.71 -42.82 17.19
N GLN A 134 11.91 -43.07 18.49
CA GLN A 134 10.82 -43.19 19.47
C GLN A 134 10.44 -41.82 20.05
N THR A 135 9.14 -41.55 20.23
CA THR A 135 8.68 -40.31 20.87
C THR A 135 8.79 -40.40 22.40
N ALA A 136 9.01 -39.26 23.05
CA ALA A 136 9.19 -39.19 24.50
C ALA A 136 7.98 -39.73 25.30
N TRP A 137 6.75 -39.51 24.83
CA TRP A 137 5.55 -40.05 25.49
C TRP A 137 5.44 -41.58 25.35
N PHE A 138 5.93 -42.14 24.24
CA PHE A 138 5.93 -43.57 24.00
C PHE A 138 6.96 -44.28 24.87
N ALA A 139 8.17 -43.70 24.97
CA ALA A 139 9.20 -44.16 25.88
C ALA A 139 8.75 -44.06 27.34
N ALA A 140 8.06 -42.98 27.71
CA ALA A 140 7.48 -42.84 29.04
C ALA A 140 6.42 -43.92 29.30
N ALA A 141 5.48 -44.15 28.37
CA ALA A 141 4.43 -45.16 28.51
C ALA A 141 4.99 -46.59 28.60
N SER A 142 5.98 -46.94 27.78
CA SER A 142 6.60 -48.28 27.83
C SER A 142 7.35 -48.52 29.13
N ASN A 143 8.05 -47.50 29.65
CA ASN A 143 8.76 -47.59 30.94
C ASN A 143 7.80 -47.63 32.14
N LEU A 144 6.65 -46.95 32.05
CA LEU A 144 5.67 -46.90 33.14
C LEU A 144 4.84 -48.19 33.24
N LEU A 145 4.60 -48.85 32.11
CA LEU A 145 3.81 -50.08 32.08
C LEU A 145 4.66 -51.36 32.32
N ASP A 146 5.99 -51.31 32.23
CA ASP A 146 6.92 -52.45 32.39
C ASP A 146 6.44 -53.75 31.70
N VAL A 147 5.74 -53.61 30.57
CA VAL A 147 5.22 -54.75 29.82
C VAL A 147 6.34 -55.22 28.90
N GLN A 148 6.87 -56.42 29.17
CA GLN A 148 7.64 -57.18 28.18
C GLN A 148 6.69 -57.55 27.02
N LEU A 149 6.56 -56.63 26.07
CA LEU A 149 5.78 -56.83 24.86
C LEU A 149 6.50 -57.85 23.98
N ASN A 150 5.78 -58.88 23.55
CA ASN A 150 6.29 -59.84 22.58
C ASN A 150 6.66 -59.11 21.27
N ALA A 151 7.60 -59.67 20.48
CA ALA A 151 8.12 -59.02 19.26
C ALA A 151 7.02 -58.53 18.28
N SER A 152 5.89 -59.24 18.20
CA SER A 152 4.73 -58.85 17.38
C SER A 152 3.90 -57.69 17.95
N GLN A 153 3.89 -57.52 19.27
CA GLN A 153 3.24 -56.39 19.92
C GLN A 153 4.10 -55.13 19.80
N GLN A 154 5.42 -55.27 19.89
CA GLN A 154 6.35 -54.16 19.66
C GLN A 154 6.26 -53.60 18.24
N SER A 155 6.08 -54.46 17.22
CA SER A 155 5.94 -54.01 15.83
C SER A 155 4.65 -53.21 15.60
N THR A 156 3.51 -53.71 16.09
CA THR A 156 2.20 -53.03 15.97
C THR A 156 2.17 -51.71 16.74
N LEU A 157 2.78 -51.67 17.92
CA LEU A 157 2.93 -50.46 18.72
C LEU A 157 3.87 -49.44 18.07
N SER A 158 4.96 -49.90 17.44
CA SER A 158 5.85 -49.01 16.69
C SER A 158 5.17 -48.39 15.46
N MET A 159 4.28 -49.13 14.78
CA MET A 159 3.45 -48.59 13.70
C MET A 159 2.50 -47.51 14.20
N LEU A 160 1.84 -47.70 15.35
CA LEU A 160 1.00 -46.64 15.93
C LEU A 160 1.81 -45.38 16.28
N ASN A 161 3.02 -45.54 16.84
CA ASN A 161 3.88 -44.40 17.13
C ASN A 161 4.33 -43.67 15.86
N GLN A 162 4.67 -44.41 14.79
CA GLN A 162 5.00 -43.80 13.50
C GLN A 162 3.81 -43.09 12.85
N VAL A 163 2.61 -43.67 12.92
CA VAL A 163 1.38 -43.03 12.42
C VAL A 163 1.08 -41.75 13.21
N ASN A 164 1.31 -41.75 14.53
CA ASN A 164 1.13 -40.55 15.36
C ASN A 164 2.17 -39.46 15.03
N LEU A 165 3.46 -39.83 14.93
CA LEU A 165 4.53 -38.93 14.51
C LEU A 165 4.26 -38.33 13.13
N PHE A 166 3.76 -39.15 12.21
CA PHE A 166 3.37 -38.71 10.88
C PHE A 166 2.20 -37.73 10.97
N GLY A 167 1.14 -38.07 11.72
CA GLY A 167 -0.03 -37.21 11.90
C GLY A 167 0.30 -35.85 12.52
N VAL A 168 1.10 -35.81 13.59
CA VAL A 168 1.48 -34.57 14.29
C VAL A 168 2.37 -33.70 13.40
N ASN A 169 3.39 -34.28 12.75
CA ASN A 169 4.23 -33.52 11.82
C ASN A 169 3.43 -33.02 10.59
N PHE A 170 2.49 -33.82 10.10
CA PHE A 170 1.65 -33.45 8.97
C PHE A 170 0.69 -32.30 9.33
N LEU A 171 0.04 -32.35 10.50
CA LEU A 171 -0.84 -31.28 10.98
C LEU A 171 -0.06 -29.99 11.27
N GLN A 172 1.11 -30.08 11.90
CA GLN A 172 1.95 -28.92 12.18
C GLN A 172 2.52 -28.31 10.89
N SER A 173 2.88 -29.14 9.91
CA SER A 173 3.23 -28.68 8.56
C SER A 173 2.06 -27.93 7.95
N ILE A 174 0.86 -28.52 7.87
CA ILE A 174 -0.32 -27.88 7.27
C ILE A 174 -0.65 -26.55 7.92
N PHE A 175 -0.52 -26.44 9.24
CA PHE A 175 -0.78 -25.19 9.96
C PHE A 175 0.21 -24.09 9.55
N TRP A 176 1.50 -24.42 9.49
CA TRP A 176 2.53 -23.48 9.03
C TRP A 176 2.37 -23.09 7.55
N GLN A 177 1.96 -24.06 6.73
CA GLN A 177 1.64 -23.89 5.31
C GLN A 177 0.47 -22.93 5.09
N ALA A 178 -0.63 -23.10 5.84
CA ALA A 178 -1.77 -22.21 5.78
C ALA A 178 -1.40 -20.77 6.20
N GLY A 179 -0.54 -20.62 7.21
CA GLY A 179 -0.04 -19.32 7.66
C GLY A 179 0.77 -18.59 6.59
N LEU A 180 1.70 -19.29 5.91
CA LEU A 180 2.52 -18.71 4.83
C LEU A 180 1.68 -18.28 3.63
N LEU A 181 0.71 -19.11 3.20
CA LEU A 181 -0.21 -18.74 2.13
C LEU A 181 -1.08 -17.54 2.51
N ALA A 182 -1.64 -17.54 3.71
CA ALA A 182 -2.44 -16.41 4.20
C ALA A 182 -1.61 -15.12 4.21
N LEU A 183 -0.36 -15.17 4.66
CA LEU A 183 0.53 -14.01 4.69
C LEU A 183 0.86 -13.51 3.27
N CYS A 184 1.13 -14.41 2.32
CA CYS A 184 1.30 -14.07 0.91
C CYS A 184 0.04 -13.44 0.29
N VAL A 185 -1.14 -13.95 0.61
CA VAL A 185 -2.42 -13.40 0.12
C VAL A 185 -2.69 -12.03 0.73
N ILE A 186 -2.50 -11.86 2.04
CA ILE A 186 -2.64 -10.57 2.74
C ILE A 186 -1.68 -9.53 2.13
N TRP A 187 -0.43 -9.92 1.87
CA TRP A 187 0.55 -9.08 1.21
C TRP A 187 0.10 -8.63 -0.19
N PHE A 188 -0.41 -9.56 -1.00
CA PHE A 188 -0.91 -9.26 -2.34
C PHE A 188 -2.12 -8.31 -2.31
N LEU A 189 -3.05 -8.54 -1.36
CA LEU A 189 -4.21 -7.67 -1.16
C LEU A 189 -3.81 -6.27 -0.69
N ALA A 190 -2.86 -6.16 0.24
CA ALA A 190 -2.34 -4.88 0.71
C ALA A 190 -1.68 -4.07 -0.43
N TRP A 191 -0.92 -4.74 -1.30
CA TRP A 191 -0.34 -4.11 -2.49
C TRP A 191 -1.41 -3.62 -3.46
N LYS A 192 -2.45 -4.42 -3.73
CA LYS A 192 -3.55 -4.00 -4.61
C LYS A 192 -4.26 -2.75 -4.09
N ILE A 193 -4.50 -2.68 -2.77
CA ILE A 193 -5.18 -1.54 -2.12
C ILE A 193 -4.29 -0.29 -2.14
N TRP A 194 -2.98 -0.43 -1.97
CA TRP A 194 -2.04 0.70 -1.98
C TRP A 194 -1.56 1.11 -3.38
N GLY A 195 -1.72 0.23 -4.37
CA GLY A 195 -1.24 0.40 -5.74
C GLY A 195 -2.27 0.98 -6.70
N GLU A 196 -3.55 1.09 -6.31
CA GLU A 196 -4.54 1.83 -7.11
C GLU A 196 -4.32 3.34 -6.88
N PRO A 197 -3.78 4.08 -7.88
CA PRO A 197 -3.74 5.53 -7.78
C PRO A 197 -5.18 6.01 -7.66
N SER A 198 -5.49 6.69 -6.55
CA SER A 198 -6.77 7.35 -6.34
C SER A 198 -7.16 8.06 -7.63
N PRO A 199 -8.34 7.78 -8.22
CA PRO A 199 -8.79 8.53 -9.39
C PRO A 199 -8.86 9.99 -8.93
N VAL A 200 -7.96 10.80 -9.48
CA VAL A 200 -7.96 12.24 -9.24
C VAL A 200 -9.24 12.76 -9.89
N ASN A 201 -10.30 12.84 -9.09
CA ASN A 201 -11.54 13.50 -9.46
C ASN A 201 -11.22 14.98 -9.65
N ASN A 202 -10.91 15.35 -10.89
CA ASN A 202 -10.96 16.72 -11.36
C ASN A 202 -12.38 16.96 -11.89
N LEU A 203 -13.27 17.42 -11.01
CA LEU A 203 -14.52 18.12 -11.35
C LEU A 203 -14.71 19.24 -10.32
#